data_AF-T1C7B5-F1
#
_entry.id   AF-T1C7B5-F1
#
_cell.length_a   1.000
_cell.length_b   1.000
_cell.length_c   1.000
_cell.angle_alpha   90.00
_cell.angle_beta   90.00
_cell.angle_gamma   90.00
#
_symmetry.space_group_name_H-M   'P 1'
#
loop_
_entity.id
_entity.type
_entity.pdbx_description
1 polymer ?
#
loop_
_entity_poly.entity_id
_entity_poly.type
_entity_poly.pdbx_seq_one_letter_code
_entity_poly.pdbx_strand_id
1 'polypeptide(L)'
;MEPDNLLAFLSLLGLLRAIEKGVPKWRPRALWQSVPLRAELHLAEAVGRADLIAATDAGIRNVAEAYDVLDGTPSGPMKRCSKSCEAIPDGEFFELRNFRTISERSRYDRARGQLLASLGSDGAAKRDGLEVFTSPLRTMFGQGHQHFPSRLQAIATQGGHQDERKLEQALFEPWTYSDSSDSFRWDPNEDRRYAYQGGNPSERRNHVGTVSGANRLASI
;
A
#
# COMPACT_ATOMS: atom_id res chain seq x y z
N MET A 1 -1.20 -11.40 -13.80
CA MET A 1 -1.75 -10.08 -13.44
C MET A 1 -2.54 -9.56 -14.63
N GLU A 2 -3.79 -9.21 -14.39
CA GLU A 2 -4.72 -8.69 -15.39
C GLU A 2 -4.63 -7.15 -15.41
N PRO A 3 -4.47 -6.49 -16.57
CA PRO A 3 -4.22 -5.04 -16.64
C PRO A 3 -5.44 -4.18 -16.26
N ASP A 4 -6.64 -4.74 -16.33
CA ASP A 4 -7.92 -4.13 -15.97
C ASP A 4 -8.27 -4.29 -14.48
N ASN A 5 -7.48 -5.06 -13.73
CA ASN A 5 -7.57 -5.14 -12.28
C ASN A 5 -6.63 -4.12 -11.63
N LEU A 6 -7.19 -3.11 -10.95
CA LEU A 6 -6.41 -2.05 -10.31
C LEU A 6 -5.43 -2.59 -9.25
N LEU A 7 -5.82 -3.59 -8.45
CA LEU A 7 -4.91 -4.23 -7.50
C LEU A 7 -3.71 -4.82 -8.24
N ALA A 8 -3.95 -5.58 -9.30
CA ALA A 8 -2.87 -6.19 -10.09
C ALA A 8 -1.94 -5.15 -10.73
N PHE A 9 -2.50 -4.05 -11.24
CA PHE A 9 -1.71 -2.96 -11.80
C PHE A 9 -0.83 -2.28 -10.73
N LEU A 10 -1.38 -1.96 -9.56
CA LEU A 10 -0.63 -1.36 -8.45
C LEU A 10 0.42 -2.34 -7.90
N SER A 11 0.10 -3.63 -7.78
CA SER A 11 1.05 -4.65 -7.35
C SER A 11 2.23 -4.77 -8.31
N LEU A 12 2.01 -4.62 -9.62
CA LEU A 12 3.09 -4.60 -10.60
C LEU A 12 4.01 -3.39 -10.40
N LEU A 13 3.46 -2.20 -10.18
CA LEU A 13 4.26 -0.99 -9.90
C LEU A 13 5.05 -1.15 -8.60
N GLY A 14 4.41 -1.67 -7.56
CA GLY A 14 5.03 -2.00 -6.28
C GLY A 14 6.16 -3.03 -6.41
N LEU A 15 5.97 -4.08 -7.22
CA LEU A 15 7.01 -5.06 -7.52
C LEU A 15 8.24 -4.42 -8.15
N LEU A 16 8.05 -3.57 -9.16
CA LEU A 16 9.16 -2.86 -9.80
C LEU A 16 9.90 -1.97 -8.79
N ARG A 17 9.16 -1.21 -7.98
CA ARG A 17 9.72 -0.35 -6.95
C ARG A 17 10.48 -1.13 -5.88
N ALA A 18 9.92 -2.25 -5.40
CA ALA A 18 10.56 -3.12 -4.44
C ALA A 18 11.88 -3.66 -4.98
N ILE A 19 11.89 -4.21 -6.19
CA ILE A 19 13.11 -4.73 -6.79
C ILE A 19 14.15 -3.62 -6.99
N GLU A 20 13.75 -2.42 -7.44
CA GLU A 20 14.67 -1.26 -7.55
C GLU A 20 15.27 -0.85 -6.22
N LYS A 21 14.56 -1.04 -5.10
CA LYS A 21 15.03 -0.72 -3.74
C LYS A 21 15.80 -1.85 -3.07
N GLY A 22 15.52 -3.10 -3.40
CA GLY A 22 16.22 -4.27 -2.88
C GLY A 22 17.52 -4.55 -3.65
N VAL A 23 17.44 -4.59 -4.98
CA VAL A 23 18.58 -4.92 -5.87
C VAL A 23 18.58 -4.04 -7.12
N PRO A 24 19.05 -2.78 -7.04
CA PRO A 24 19.00 -1.82 -8.15
C PRO A 24 19.65 -2.31 -9.46
N LYS A 25 20.68 -3.17 -9.36
CA LYS A 25 21.37 -3.73 -10.53
C LYS A 25 20.48 -4.59 -11.43
N TRP A 26 19.37 -5.11 -10.93
CA TRP A 26 18.43 -5.94 -11.71
C TRP A 26 17.62 -5.12 -12.72
N ARG A 27 17.56 -3.79 -12.58
CA ARG A 27 16.90 -2.88 -13.54
C ARG A 27 15.53 -3.40 -14.00
N PRO A 28 14.59 -3.64 -13.06
CA PRO A 28 13.35 -4.33 -13.37
C PRO A 28 12.50 -3.52 -14.36
N ARG A 29 11.94 -4.20 -15.36
CA ARG A 29 11.02 -3.63 -16.34
C ARG A 29 9.83 -4.56 -16.51
N ALA A 30 8.65 -4.00 -16.70
CA ALA A 30 7.46 -4.76 -17.04
C ALA A 30 7.04 -4.47 -18.47
N LEU A 31 6.71 -5.51 -19.22
CA LEU A 31 6.12 -5.40 -20.55
C LEU A 31 4.83 -6.20 -20.58
N TRP A 32 3.82 -5.70 -21.29
CA TRP A 32 2.60 -6.45 -21.56
C TRP A 32 2.77 -7.22 -22.87
N GLN A 33 2.66 -8.54 -22.80
CA GLN A 33 2.78 -9.42 -23.96
C GLN A 33 1.56 -10.33 -24.09
N SER A 34 1.35 -10.85 -25.30
CA SER A 34 0.31 -11.84 -25.67
C SER A 34 -1.15 -11.37 -25.59
N VAL A 35 -2.07 -12.23 -26.07
CA VAL A 35 -3.52 -12.09 -25.89
C VAL A 35 -4.03 -13.39 -25.25
N PRO A 36 -4.68 -13.34 -24.07
CA PRO A 36 -4.90 -12.16 -23.23
C PRO A 36 -3.59 -11.55 -22.71
N LEU A 37 -3.57 -10.23 -22.50
CA LEU A 37 -2.38 -9.50 -22.05
C LEU A 37 -1.87 -10.04 -20.71
N ARG A 38 -0.57 -10.32 -20.65
CA ARG A 38 0.12 -10.76 -19.43
C ARG A 38 1.34 -9.87 -19.20
N ALA A 39 1.52 -9.44 -17.96
CA ALA A 39 2.73 -8.74 -17.55
C ALA A 39 3.90 -9.73 -17.48
N GLU A 40 4.98 -9.43 -18.20
CA GLU A 40 6.26 -10.11 -18.12
C GLU A 40 7.29 -9.22 -17.43
N LEU A 41 7.96 -9.76 -16.41
CA LEU A 41 9.04 -9.10 -15.70
C LEU A 41 10.37 -9.39 -16.39
N HIS A 42 11.07 -8.34 -16.80
CA HIS A 42 12.41 -8.40 -17.37
C HIS A 42 13.41 -7.82 -16.39
N LEU A 43 14.48 -8.58 -16.16
CA LEU A 43 15.61 -8.21 -15.31
C LEU A 43 16.90 -8.23 -16.14
N ALA A 44 17.92 -7.50 -15.70
CA ALA A 44 19.23 -7.44 -16.35
C ALA A 44 20.03 -8.76 -16.24
N GLU A 45 19.65 -9.65 -15.33
CA GLU A 45 20.24 -10.96 -15.16
C GLU A 45 19.15 -12.02 -14.88
N ALA A 46 19.46 -13.29 -15.12
CA ALA A 46 18.55 -14.39 -14.79
C ALA A 46 18.54 -14.60 -13.27
N VAL A 47 17.34 -14.61 -12.68
CA VAL A 47 17.14 -14.68 -11.23
C VAL A 47 16.17 -15.82 -10.90
N GLY A 48 16.50 -16.62 -9.89
CA GLY A 48 15.61 -17.67 -9.39
C GLY A 48 14.40 -17.10 -8.64
N ARG A 49 13.29 -17.84 -8.58
CA ARG A 49 12.07 -17.37 -7.90
C ARG A 49 12.32 -17.01 -6.43
N ALA A 50 13.05 -17.85 -5.70
CA ALA A 50 13.36 -17.61 -4.29
C ALA A 50 14.15 -16.30 -4.08
N ASP A 51 15.19 -16.07 -4.89
CA ASP A 51 15.98 -14.84 -4.84
C ASP A 51 15.14 -13.61 -5.19
N LEU A 52 14.23 -13.73 -6.17
CA LEU A 52 13.31 -12.66 -6.53
C LEU A 52 12.38 -12.30 -5.38
N ILE A 53 11.81 -13.30 -4.69
CA ILE A 53 10.92 -13.08 -3.54
C ILE A 53 11.69 -12.43 -2.39
N ALA A 54 12.87 -12.94 -2.04
CA ALA A 54 13.69 -12.38 -0.97
C ALA A 54 14.11 -10.93 -1.26
N ALA A 55 14.54 -10.63 -2.49
CA ALA A 55 14.90 -9.29 -2.92
C ALA A 55 13.69 -8.33 -2.93
N THR A 56 12.53 -8.82 -3.37
CA THR A 56 11.28 -8.06 -3.35
C THR A 56 10.87 -7.74 -1.92
N ASP A 57 10.88 -8.72 -1.03
CA ASP A 57 10.55 -8.55 0.38
C ASP A 57 11.48 -7.56 1.08
N ALA A 58 12.80 -7.69 0.88
CA ALA A 58 13.77 -6.72 1.39
C ALA A 58 13.52 -5.30 0.83
N GLY A 59 13.19 -5.20 -0.45
CA GLY A 59 12.83 -3.94 -1.10
C GLY A 59 11.58 -3.28 -0.52
N ILE A 60 10.53 -4.07 -0.23
CA ILE A 60 9.32 -3.62 0.46
C ILE A 60 9.69 -3.04 1.83
N ARG A 61 10.49 -3.78 2.63
CA ARG A 61 10.93 -3.30 3.96
C ARG A 61 11.70 -1.98 3.87
N ASN A 62 12.61 -1.84 2.91
CA ASN A 62 13.36 -0.60 2.68
C ASN A 62 12.43 0.58 2.32
N VAL A 63 11.33 0.35 1.62
CA VAL A 63 10.32 1.40 1.34
C VAL A 63 9.46 1.69 2.58
N ALA A 64 9.10 0.65 3.31
CA ALA A 64 8.23 0.71 4.49
C ALA A 64 8.87 1.46 5.68
N GLU A 65 10.18 1.69 5.69
CA GLU A 65 10.84 2.55 6.68
C GLU A 65 10.21 3.94 6.78
N ALA A 66 9.71 4.49 5.66
CA ALA A 66 9.04 5.79 5.62
C ALA A 66 7.61 5.78 6.17
N TYR A 67 7.02 4.60 6.42
CA TYR A 67 5.60 4.45 6.80
C TYR A 67 5.40 4.67 8.29
N ASP A 68 6.49 4.79 9.05
CA ASP A 68 6.47 5.16 10.47
C ASP A 68 5.79 6.52 10.71
N VAL A 69 5.83 7.41 9.72
CA VAL A 69 5.09 8.69 9.71
C VAL A 69 3.56 8.51 9.80
N LEU A 70 3.04 7.32 9.51
CA LEU A 70 1.60 7.02 9.49
C LEU A 70 1.05 6.55 10.84
N ASP A 71 1.87 6.11 11.79
CA ASP A 71 1.37 5.71 13.13
C ASP A 71 1.18 6.91 14.09
N GLY A 72 1.47 8.12 13.60
CA GLY A 72 1.41 9.35 14.38
C GLY A 72 2.53 9.49 15.42
N THR A 73 3.32 8.44 15.68
CA THR A 73 4.44 8.47 16.62
C THR A 73 5.65 9.18 16.00
N PRO A 74 6.41 9.94 16.80
CA PRO A 74 7.62 10.61 16.34
C PRO A 74 8.77 9.60 16.20
N SER A 75 8.97 9.04 15.02
CA SER A 75 10.14 8.20 14.74
C SER A 75 11.12 8.88 13.75
N GLY A 76 12.41 8.72 14.05
CA GLY A 76 13.55 9.39 13.43
C GLY A 76 14.50 9.98 14.48
N PRO A 77 15.81 10.12 14.19
CA PRO A 77 16.80 10.65 15.12
C PRO A 77 16.66 12.17 15.28
N MET A 78 15.52 12.64 15.79
CA MET A 78 15.34 14.01 16.21
C MET A 78 14.87 14.04 17.67
N LYS A 79 15.84 13.91 18.59
CA LYS A 79 15.76 14.23 20.02
C LYS A 79 15.45 15.73 20.31
N ARG A 80 14.71 16.41 19.41
CA ARG A 80 14.36 17.84 19.52
C ARG A 80 12.88 18.12 19.28
N CYS A 81 11.99 17.17 19.53
CA CYS A 81 10.58 17.52 19.74
C CYS A 81 10.36 17.71 21.24
N SER A 82 10.73 18.89 21.73
CA SER A 82 10.39 19.32 23.08
C SER A 82 8.88 19.62 23.15
N LYS A 83 8.13 18.77 23.86
CA LYS A 83 6.80 19.05 24.44
C LYS A 83 5.59 19.27 23.49
N SER A 84 5.33 18.39 22.50
CA SER A 84 3.97 18.14 21.93
C SER A 84 3.99 17.26 20.65
N CYS A 85 4.63 16.10 20.73
CA CYS A 85 4.52 15.07 19.70
C CYS A 85 3.55 13.99 20.18
N GLU A 86 2.28 14.38 20.35
CA GLU A 86 1.19 13.43 20.55
C GLU A 86 0.98 12.65 19.25
N ALA A 87 0.68 11.36 19.39
CA ALA A 87 0.28 10.52 18.27
C ALA A 87 -1.02 11.07 17.68
N ILE A 88 -1.06 11.27 16.37
CA ILE A 88 -2.26 11.72 15.67
C ILE A 88 -3.17 10.50 15.48
N PRO A 89 -4.42 10.54 15.98
CA PRO A 89 -5.36 9.45 15.76
C PRO A 89 -5.60 9.22 14.27
N ASP A 90 -5.78 7.96 13.88
CA ASP A 90 -5.86 7.57 12.46
C ASP A 90 -7.04 8.25 11.71
N GLY A 91 -8.15 8.47 12.42
CA GLY A 91 -9.31 9.20 11.91
C GLY A 91 -9.04 10.69 11.65
N GLU A 92 -8.02 11.27 12.29
CA GLU A 92 -7.66 12.68 12.21
C GLU A 92 -6.43 12.93 11.31
N PHE A 93 -5.83 11.89 10.74
CA PHE A 93 -4.62 11.98 9.92
C PHE A 93 -4.78 12.97 8.75
N PHE A 94 -5.96 12.96 8.12
CA PHE A 94 -6.29 13.81 6.97
C PHE A 94 -6.90 15.17 7.34
N GLU A 95 -6.99 15.50 8.63
CA GLU A 95 -7.29 16.87 9.04
C GLU A 95 -6.16 17.79 8.56
N LEU A 96 -6.51 18.94 8.00
CA LEU A 96 -5.58 19.86 7.35
C LEU A 96 -4.43 20.26 8.29
N ARG A 97 -4.73 20.50 9.57
CA ARG A 97 -3.73 20.87 10.59
C ARG A 97 -2.75 19.73 10.88
N ASN A 98 -3.26 18.51 11.00
CA ASN A 98 -2.47 17.33 11.31
C ASN A 98 -1.58 16.95 10.12
N PHE A 99 -2.16 16.91 8.92
CA PHE A 99 -1.43 16.63 7.68
C PHE A 99 -0.29 17.63 7.43
N ARG A 100 -0.52 18.94 7.67
CA ARG A 100 0.54 19.97 7.63
C ARG A 100 1.64 19.71 8.63
N THR A 101 1.26 19.40 9.87
CA THR A 101 2.22 19.13 10.96
C THR A 101 3.12 17.95 10.61
N ILE A 102 2.54 16.87 10.09
CA ILE A 102 3.26 15.67 9.66
C ILE A 102 4.18 15.98 8.45
N SER A 103 3.68 16.73 7.48
CA SER A 103 4.44 17.12 6.28
C SER A 103 5.66 17.97 6.64
N GLU A 104 5.48 18.95 7.53
CA GLU A 104 6.55 19.82 8.02
C GLU A 104 7.63 19.02 8.79
N ARG A 105 7.22 18.03 9.60
CA ARG A 105 8.14 17.11 10.28
C ARG A 105 8.91 16.22 9.29
N SER A 106 8.34 15.96 8.12
CA SER A 106 8.90 15.06 7.10
C SER A 106 9.68 15.77 6.00
N ARG A 107 9.77 17.11 6.01
CA ARG A 107 10.30 17.93 4.90
C ARG A 107 11.73 17.62 4.46
N TYR A 108 12.55 17.04 5.33
CA TYR A 108 13.94 16.68 5.03
C TYR A 108 14.12 15.20 4.68
N ASP A 109 13.06 14.41 4.77
CA ASP A 109 13.05 13.01 4.36
C ASP A 109 12.27 12.89 3.05
N ARG A 110 13.02 12.63 1.97
CA ARG A 110 12.43 12.48 0.63
C ARG A 110 11.41 11.34 0.58
N ALA A 111 11.67 10.21 1.23
CA ALA A 111 10.80 9.04 1.15
C ALA A 111 9.47 9.31 1.85
N ARG A 112 9.52 9.93 3.05
CA ARG A 112 8.31 10.37 3.76
C ARG A 112 7.55 11.45 2.99
N GLY A 113 8.25 12.43 2.42
CA GLY A 113 7.62 13.45 1.59
C GLY A 113 6.90 12.86 0.36
N GLN A 114 7.51 11.88 -0.31
CA GLN A 114 6.88 11.17 -1.43
C GLN A 114 5.66 10.34 -1.01
N LEU A 115 5.73 9.67 0.15
CA LEU A 115 4.59 8.94 0.72
C LEU A 115 3.43 9.89 1.06
N LEU A 116 3.69 11.00 1.76
CA LEU A 116 2.62 11.95 2.10
C LEU A 116 1.98 12.56 0.85
N ALA A 117 2.80 12.94 -0.14
CA ALA A 117 2.32 13.47 -1.41
C ALA A 117 1.48 12.46 -2.22
N SER A 118 1.71 11.14 -2.05
CA SER A 118 0.88 10.12 -2.69
C SER A 118 -0.48 9.94 -2.00
N LEU A 119 -0.60 10.35 -0.74
CA LEU A 119 -1.82 10.27 0.07
C LEU A 119 -2.71 11.50 0.00
N GLY A 120 -2.13 12.69 -0.19
CA GLY A 120 -2.88 13.95 -0.27
C GLY A 120 -1.98 15.19 -0.38
N SER A 121 -2.61 16.36 -0.33
CA SER A 121 -1.91 17.65 -0.34
C SER A 121 -2.61 18.66 0.55
N ASP A 122 -1.85 19.37 1.38
CA ASP A 122 -2.34 20.49 2.20
C ASP A 122 -2.56 21.79 1.41
N GLY A 123 -2.15 21.82 0.13
CA GLY A 123 -2.49 22.86 -0.83
C GLY A 123 -3.89 22.72 -1.44
N ALA A 124 -4.51 21.54 -1.29
CA ALA A 124 -5.87 21.27 -1.74
C ALA A 124 -6.73 20.85 -0.55
N ALA A 125 -7.43 21.80 0.07
CA ALA A 125 -8.37 21.53 1.16
C ALA A 125 -9.79 21.30 0.62
N LYS A 126 -10.58 20.49 1.32
CA LYS A 126 -12.02 20.36 1.07
C LYS A 126 -12.74 21.69 1.31
N ARG A 127 -14.01 21.77 0.89
CA ARG A 127 -14.82 23.00 0.92
C ARG A 127 -14.93 23.63 2.31
N ASP A 128 -14.87 22.84 3.37
CA ASP A 128 -14.90 23.29 4.77
C ASP A 128 -13.55 23.82 5.28
N GLY A 129 -12.46 23.59 4.56
CA GLY A 129 -11.10 23.94 4.97
C GLY A 129 -10.57 23.12 6.15
N LEU A 130 -11.26 22.05 6.55
CA LEU A 130 -10.91 21.25 7.74
C LEU A 130 -10.09 20.00 7.37
N GLU A 131 -10.33 19.44 6.18
CA GLU A 131 -9.64 18.23 5.71
C GLU A 131 -8.89 18.48 4.40
N VAL A 132 -7.81 17.72 4.18
CA VAL A 132 -7.13 17.67 2.89
C VAL A 132 -7.92 16.87 1.86
N PHE A 133 -7.78 17.21 0.58
CA PHE A 133 -8.15 16.31 -0.50
C PHE A 133 -7.18 15.12 -0.52
N THR A 134 -7.74 13.92 -0.34
CA THR A 134 -6.98 12.68 -0.40
C THR A 134 -6.84 12.18 -1.82
N SER A 135 -5.78 11.42 -2.07
CA SER A 135 -5.56 10.72 -3.33
C SER A 135 -6.74 9.81 -3.69
N PRO A 136 -7.10 9.67 -4.98
CA PRO A 136 -8.12 8.72 -5.44
C PRO A 136 -7.86 7.26 -5.07
N LEU A 137 -6.61 6.92 -4.71
CA LEU A 137 -6.24 5.57 -4.26
C LEU A 137 -6.77 5.25 -2.84
N ARG A 138 -7.31 6.23 -2.11
CA ARG A 138 -8.09 5.99 -0.89
C ARG A 138 -9.52 5.58 -1.27
N THR A 139 -9.67 4.34 -1.70
CA THR A 139 -10.95 3.73 -2.16
C THR A 139 -11.88 3.29 -1.02
N MET A 140 -11.42 3.33 0.22
CA MET A 140 -12.23 3.00 1.39
C MET A 140 -13.11 4.20 1.79
N PHE A 141 -14.43 4.00 1.77
CA PHE A 141 -15.44 5.00 2.19
C PHE A 141 -16.27 4.48 3.37
N GLY A 142 -16.94 5.39 4.09
CA GLY A 142 -17.65 5.05 5.34
C GLY A 142 -16.68 4.65 6.45
N GLN A 143 -17.14 3.99 7.51
CA GLN A 143 -16.34 3.76 8.74
C GLN A 143 -14.94 3.15 8.51
N GLY A 144 -14.77 2.29 7.49
CA GLY A 144 -13.46 1.69 7.18
C GLY A 144 -12.37 2.67 6.72
N HIS A 145 -12.75 3.89 6.30
CA HIS A 145 -11.79 4.90 5.84
C HIS A 145 -10.91 5.47 6.97
N GLN A 146 -11.39 5.41 8.22
CA GLN A 146 -10.69 5.97 9.38
C GLN A 146 -9.42 5.19 9.71
N HIS A 147 -9.36 3.93 9.25
CA HIS A 147 -8.24 3.03 9.50
C HIS A 147 -7.24 2.96 8.34
N PHE A 148 -7.35 3.85 7.35
CA PHE A 148 -6.57 3.74 6.12
C PHE A 148 -5.05 3.90 6.34
N PRO A 149 -4.54 4.96 7.02
CA PRO A 149 -3.10 5.10 7.25
C PRO A 149 -2.50 3.97 8.10
N SER A 150 -3.14 3.60 9.22
CA SER A 150 -2.66 2.46 10.03
C SER A 150 -2.68 1.13 9.29
N ARG A 151 -3.72 0.86 8.47
CA ARG A 151 -3.77 -0.32 7.60
C ARG A 151 -2.67 -0.30 6.55
N LEU A 152 -2.43 0.86 5.93
CA LEU A 152 -1.38 1.03 4.93
C LEU A 152 0.00 0.70 5.52
N GLN A 153 0.29 1.22 6.72
CA GLN A 153 1.48 0.87 7.48
C GLN A 153 1.55 -0.62 7.81
N ALA A 154 0.50 -1.17 8.42
CA ALA A 154 0.48 -2.56 8.88
C ALA A 154 0.69 -3.56 7.74
N ILE A 155 0.11 -3.30 6.56
CA ILE A 155 0.28 -4.16 5.38
C ILE A 155 1.70 -4.01 4.81
N ALA A 156 2.24 -2.79 4.71
CA ALA A 156 3.59 -2.56 4.17
C ALA A 156 4.70 -3.14 5.07
N THR A 157 4.52 -3.11 6.39
CA THR A 157 5.52 -3.55 7.37
C THR A 157 5.43 -5.02 7.78
N GLN A 158 4.46 -5.77 7.23
CA GLN A 158 4.43 -7.24 7.33
C GLN A 158 5.79 -7.85 6.91
N GLY A 159 6.15 -8.99 7.49
CA GLY A 159 7.40 -9.67 7.22
C GLY A 159 7.50 -11.07 7.85
N GLY A 160 8.37 -11.89 7.25
CA GLY A 160 8.60 -13.27 7.66
C GLY A 160 8.12 -14.27 6.60
N HIS A 161 8.33 -15.56 6.87
CA HIS A 161 8.12 -16.63 5.87
C HIS A 161 6.69 -16.72 5.33
N GLN A 162 5.68 -16.42 6.15
CA GLN A 162 4.28 -16.43 5.69
C GLN A 162 4.01 -15.31 4.68
N ASP A 163 4.65 -14.16 4.84
CA ASP A 163 4.47 -13.02 3.93
C ASP A 163 5.26 -13.21 2.64
N GLU A 164 6.43 -13.83 2.69
CA GLU A 164 7.16 -14.30 1.49
C GLU A 164 6.34 -15.30 0.69
N ARG A 165 5.68 -16.26 1.35
CA ARG A 165 4.77 -17.20 0.68
C ARG A 165 3.59 -16.49 0.02
N LYS A 166 3.00 -15.48 0.69
CA LYS A 166 1.93 -14.66 0.11
C LYS A 166 2.40 -13.86 -1.11
N LEU A 167 3.63 -13.35 -1.10
CA LEU A 167 4.24 -12.71 -2.27
C LEU A 167 4.42 -13.71 -3.42
N GLU A 168 4.92 -14.91 -3.13
CA GLU A 168 5.10 -15.96 -4.12
C GLU A 168 3.76 -16.33 -4.79
N GLN A 169 2.71 -16.53 -3.98
CA GLN A 169 1.36 -16.79 -4.47
C GLN A 169 0.86 -15.65 -5.38
N ALA A 170 1.01 -14.40 -4.94
CA ALA A 170 0.55 -13.25 -5.71
C ALA A 170 1.25 -13.12 -7.08
N LEU A 171 2.53 -13.50 -7.17
CA LEU A 171 3.34 -13.35 -8.37
C LEU A 171 3.27 -14.55 -9.33
N PHE A 172 3.15 -15.77 -8.81
CA PHE A 172 3.34 -16.99 -9.60
C PHE A 172 2.13 -17.93 -9.66
N GLU A 173 1.11 -17.70 -8.83
CA GLU A 173 -0.07 -18.56 -8.77
C GLU A 173 -1.34 -17.82 -9.21
N PRO A 174 -2.37 -18.55 -9.69
CA PRO A 174 -3.70 -17.98 -9.88
C PRO A 174 -4.24 -17.42 -8.57
N TRP A 175 -4.89 -16.25 -8.63
CA TRP A 175 -5.46 -15.61 -7.45
C TRP A 175 -6.74 -16.34 -6.99
N THR A 176 -6.72 -16.88 -5.78
CA THR A 176 -7.82 -17.70 -5.21
C THR A 176 -8.68 -16.97 -4.19
N TYR A 177 -8.29 -15.76 -3.77
CA TYR A 177 -9.02 -14.94 -2.79
C TYR A 177 -9.35 -15.69 -1.48
N SER A 178 -8.43 -16.55 -1.03
CA SER A 178 -8.62 -17.36 0.18
C SER A 178 -8.20 -16.66 1.48
N ASP A 179 -7.51 -15.52 1.41
CA ASP A 179 -7.06 -14.79 2.61
C ASP A 179 -8.19 -13.89 3.14
N SER A 180 -8.42 -13.92 4.45
CA SER A 180 -9.39 -13.06 5.12
C SER A 180 -8.76 -11.82 5.76
N SER A 181 -7.52 -11.49 5.44
CA SER A 181 -6.86 -10.30 5.94
C SER A 181 -7.49 -9.00 5.40
N ASP A 182 -7.05 -7.90 5.99
CA ASP A 182 -7.39 -6.57 5.51
C ASP A 182 -6.95 -6.33 4.06
N SER A 183 -7.77 -5.56 3.34
CA SER A 183 -7.50 -5.11 1.98
C SER A 183 -7.82 -3.63 1.80
N PHE A 184 -7.39 -3.07 0.67
CA PHE A 184 -7.69 -1.69 0.30
C PHE A 184 -8.91 -1.56 -0.62
N ARG A 185 -9.54 -2.67 -1.05
CA ARG A 185 -10.59 -2.68 -2.08
C ARG A 185 -10.12 -2.09 -3.41
N TRP A 186 -8.87 -2.37 -3.76
CA TRP A 186 -8.33 -2.09 -5.09
C TRP A 186 -8.67 -3.18 -6.09
N ASP A 187 -9.06 -4.37 -5.64
CA ASP A 187 -9.57 -5.41 -6.52
C ASP A 187 -11.07 -5.19 -6.79
N PRO A 188 -11.53 -5.19 -8.06
CA PRO A 188 -12.95 -5.10 -8.37
C PRO A 188 -13.81 -6.18 -7.69
N ASN A 189 -13.26 -7.38 -7.43
CA ASN A 189 -13.96 -8.45 -6.71
C ASN A 189 -14.20 -8.12 -5.22
N GLU A 190 -13.46 -7.14 -4.68
CA GLU A 190 -13.64 -6.63 -3.32
C GLU A 190 -14.60 -5.43 -3.23
N ASP A 191 -14.99 -4.80 -4.36
CA ASP A 191 -15.98 -3.72 -4.36
C ASP A 191 -17.39 -4.29 -4.13
N ARG A 192 -17.92 -4.04 -2.93
CA ARG A 192 -19.20 -4.56 -2.46
C ARG A 192 -20.16 -3.44 -2.16
N ARG A 193 -20.91 -3.04 -3.18
CA ARG A 193 -21.99 -2.08 -3.00
C ARG A 193 -23.20 -2.84 -2.44
N TYR A 194 -23.60 -2.51 -1.21
CA TYR A 194 -24.75 -3.09 -0.49
C TYR A 194 -26.00 -3.24 -1.38
N ALA A 195 -26.21 -2.31 -2.32
CA ALA A 195 -27.37 -2.30 -3.23
C ALA A 195 -27.48 -3.52 -4.17
N TYR A 196 -26.40 -4.29 -4.39
CA TYR A 196 -26.38 -5.39 -5.35
C TYR A 196 -26.23 -6.79 -4.72
N GLN A 197 -26.23 -6.91 -3.39
CA GLN A 197 -26.00 -8.20 -2.71
C GLN A 197 -27.28 -8.77 -2.10
N GLY A 198 -27.50 -10.08 -2.29
CA GLY A 198 -28.62 -10.83 -1.70
C GLY A 198 -28.47 -11.12 -0.19
N GLY A 199 -27.46 -10.56 0.47
CA GLY A 199 -27.16 -10.78 1.88
C GLY A 199 -26.27 -9.67 2.45
N ASN A 200 -26.14 -9.63 3.78
CA ASN A 200 -25.34 -8.61 4.46
C ASN A 200 -23.82 -8.85 4.19
N PRO A 201 -23.10 -7.92 3.53
CA PRO A 201 -21.67 -8.06 3.24
C PRO A 201 -20.79 -8.16 4.49
N SER A 202 -21.27 -7.71 5.65
CA SER A 202 -20.56 -7.82 6.93
C SER A 202 -20.59 -9.23 7.52
N GLU A 203 -21.40 -10.14 6.99
CA GLU A 203 -21.40 -11.54 7.42
C GLU A 203 -20.22 -12.31 6.81
N ARG A 204 -19.50 -13.07 7.64
CA ARG A 204 -18.32 -13.85 7.21
C ARG A 204 -18.61 -14.78 6.03
N ARG A 205 -19.79 -15.41 5.97
CA ARG A 205 -20.20 -16.29 4.85
C ARG A 205 -20.26 -15.56 3.51
N ASN A 206 -20.49 -14.25 3.56
CA ASN A 206 -20.56 -13.43 2.38
C ASN A 206 -19.20 -12.83 2.06
N HIS A 207 -18.16 -12.89 2.93
CA HIS A 207 -16.85 -12.29 2.72
C HIS A 207 -16.07 -12.96 1.57
N VAL A 208 -15.67 -12.17 0.58
CA VAL A 208 -14.75 -12.56 -0.48
C VAL A 208 -13.39 -12.18 0.08
N GLY A 209 -12.47 -13.15 0.11
CA GLY A 209 -11.13 -12.89 0.59
C GLY A 209 -10.35 -11.99 -0.36
N THR A 210 -9.09 -11.79 -0.01
CA THR A 210 -8.17 -10.90 -0.72
C THR A 210 -6.93 -11.65 -1.16
N VAL A 211 -6.04 -10.95 -1.87
CA VAL A 211 -4.71 -11.41 -2.24
C VAL A 211 -3.68 -10.57 -1.49
N SER A 212 -3.27 -11.05 -0.33
CA SER A 212 -2.47 -10.26 0.63
C SER A 212 -1.10 -9.89 0.11
N GLY A 213 -0.43 -10.80 -0.60
CA GLY A 213 0.84 -10.47 -1.26
C GLY A 213 0.69 -9.35 -2.29
N ALA A 214 -0.44 -9.32 -3.01
CA ALA A 214 -0.75 -8.27 -3.97
C ALA A 214 -1.05 -6.94 -3.25
N ASN A 215 -1.83 -6.94 -2.16
CA ASN A 215 -2.06 -5.72 -1.36
C ASN A 215 -0.76 -5.19 -0.77
N ARG A 216 0.12 -6.08 -0.29
CA ARG A 216 1.44 -5.69 0.23
C ARG A 216 2.30 -5.03 -0.84
N LEU A 217 2.36 -5.61 -2.04
CA LEU A 217 3.03 -4.96 -3.18
C LEU A 217 2.38 -3.63 -3.56
N ALA A 218 1.07 -3.57 -3.67
CA ALA A 218 0.35 -2.36 -4.07
C ALA A 218 0.45 -1.24 -3.03
N SER A 219 0.76 -1.58 -1.77
CA SER A 219 0.87 -0.62 -0.67
C SER A 219 2.12 0.25 -0.72
N ILE A 220 3.13 -0.09 -1.54
CA ILE A 220 4.47 0.55 -1.51
C ILE A 220 4.79 1.49 -2.65
#